data_AF-A0A2P5I0A4-F1
#
_entry.id   AF-A0A2P5I0A4-F1
#
_cell.length_a   1.000
_cell.length_b   1.000
_cell.length_c   1.000
_cell.angle_alpha   90.00
_cell.angle_beta   90.00
_cell.angle_gamma   90.00
#
_symmetry.space_group_name_H-M   'P 1'
#
loop_
_entity.id
_entity.type
_entity.pdbx_description
1 polymer ?
#
loop_
_entity_poly.entity_id
_entity_poly.type
_entity_poly.pdbx_seq_one_letter_code
_entity_poly.pdbx_strand_id
1 'polypeptide(L)'
;MTRAVCREQFIRRASSAPAATKTKGPKFEIPPRTLVYHMGTPRIMFLGALKLTTIFVFGFFAVVIIPPFASADVPLWKPIGLAIIGSAPFLLIWYLTSPMVVWIHMSLPVKHRRLPQRYRRSKHVEDLFLDKPPAEAEFAITTMGAVLKPRVSHVKASDLKPERRRFGLVNYTRDTARENAQRKWWMFRAVGNFRIEDETTGSNTKWPWDTVARQIRQRALEEKTRRRA
;
A
#
# COMPACT_ATOMS: atom_id res chain seq x y z
N MET A 1 27.57 22.53 -75.58
CA MET A 1 27.72 21.09 -75.28
C MET A 1 27.66 20.89 -73.77
N THR A 2 26.91 19.87 -73.33
CA THR A 2 26.80 19.30 -71.96
C THR A 2 26.23 20.20 -70.84
N ARG A 3 24.91 20.17 -70.53
CA ARG A 3 24.16 19.26 -69.59
C ARG A 3 24.67 19.38 -68.12
N ALA A 4 23.88 19.49 -67.05
CA ALA A 4 22.46 19.29 -66.75
C ALA A 4 22.13 19.94 -65.36
N VAL A 5 21.02 20.67 -65.20
CA VAL A 5 19.74 20.27 -64.54
C VAL A 5 19.69 20.44 -63.00
N CYS A 6 18.67 21.21 -62.56
CA CYS A 6 17.65 20.93 -61.51
C CYS A 6 17.44 22.16 -60.60
N ARG A 7 16.46 23.03 -60.87
CA ARG A 7 15.04 22.96 -60.42
C ARG A 7 14.93 22.95 -58.89
N GLU A 8 14.46 24.05 -58.29
CA GLU A 8 13.18 24.09 -57.55
C GLU A 8 12.99 25.36 -56.70
N GLN A 9 11.85 26.01 -56.98
CA GLN A 9 10.85 26.47 -56.00
C GLN A 9 11.28 27.49 -54.95
N PHE A 10 11.14 28.75 -55.37
CA PHE A 10 10.87 29.87 -54.48
C PHE A 10 9.36 29.94 -54.16
N ILE A 11 9.08 30.21 -52.88
CA ILE A 11 7.82 30.73 -52.28
C ILE A 11 6.81 29.68 -51.79
N ARG A 12 6.77 29.49 -50.46
CA ARG A 12 5.63 29.90 -49.62
C ARG A 12 6.04 29.92 -48.14
N ARG A 13 6.14 31.13 -47.58
CA ARG A 13 6.23 31.40 -46.14
C ARG A 13 4.98 30.87 -45.46
N ALA A 14 5.12 29.85 -44.61
CA ALA A 14 4.15 29.52 -43.59
C ALA A 14 4.72 29.98 -42.23
N SER A 15 3.91 30.73 -41.52
CA SER A 15 4.15 31.30 -40.20
C SER A 15 4.58 30.22 -39.19
N SER A 16 5.77 30.32 -38.62
CA SER A 16 6.15 29.59 -37.40
C SER A 16 6.20 30.58 -36.23
N ALA A 17 5.13 30.59 -35.44
CA ALA A 17 5.14 31.17 -34.11
C ALA A 17 6.28 30.52 -33.29
N PRO A 18 6.95 31.27 -32.39
CA PRO A 18 8.01 30.71 -31.57
C PRO A 18 7.44 29.58 -30.71
N ALA A 19 7.98 28.37 -30.87
CA ALA A 19 7.65 27.24 -30.01
C ALA A 19 7.98 27.63 -28.57
N ALA A 20 6.93 27.76 -27.73
CA ALA A 20 7.09 27.97 -26.31
C ALA A 20 7.97 26.86 -25.73
N THR A 21 9.18 27.24 -25.32
CA THR A 21 10.11 26.38 -24.61
C THR A 21 9.42 25.93 -23.33
N LYS A 22 8.95 24.68 -23.30
CA LYS A 22 8.44 24.05 -22.09
C LYS A 22 9.61 23.94 -21.11
N THR A 23 9.75 24.93 -20.23
CA THR A 23 10.62 24.87 -19.07
C THR A 23 10.24 23.61 -18.30
N LYS A 24 11.11 22.59 -18.34
CA LYS A 24 10.94 21.36 -17.57
C LYS A 24 10.87 21.79 -16.11
N GLY A 25 9.69 21.67 -15.50
CA GLY A 25 9.52 21.81 -14.06
C GLY A 25 10.52 20.91 -13.31
N PRO A 26 10.84 21.23 -12.05
CA PRO A 26 11.81 20.47 -11.29
C PRO A 26 11.48 18.99 -11.35
N LYS A 27 12.43 18.17 -11.84
CA LYS A 27 12.31 16.72 -11.83
C LYS A 27 12.15 16.29 -10.37
N PHE A 28 10.94 15.93 -9.97
CA PHE A 28 10.72 15.25 -8.71
C PHE A 28 11.50 13.93 -8.74
N GLU A 29 12.64 13.89 -8.04
CA GLU A 29 13.44 12.68 -7.89
C GLU A 29 12.69 11.74 -6.93
N ILE A 30 11.88 10.86 -7.52
CA ILE A 30 11.19 9.79 -6.81
C ILE A 30 12.27 9.00 -6.05
N PRO A 31 12.16 8.88 -4.71
CA PRO A 31 13.18 8.18 -3.95
C PRO A 31 13.26 6.74 -4.44
N PRO A 32 14.48 6.18 -4.60
CA PRO A 32 14.61 4.76 -4.89
C PRO A 32 13.90 3.98 -3.78
N ARG A 33 12.99 3.10 -4.19
CA ARG A 33 12.20 2.25 -3.32
C ARG A 33 12.55 0.81 -3.64
N THR A 34 13.04 0.08 -2.64
CA THR A 34 13.34 -1.35 -2.77
C THR A 34 12.15 -2.14 -2.23
N LEU A 35 11.69 -3.13 -2.98
CA LEU A 35 10.58 -3.99 -2.59
C LEU A 35 11.10 -5.03 -1.58
N VAL A 36 10.62 -4.95 -0.34
CA VAL A 36 11.07 -5.81 0.77
C VAL A 36 10.11 -6.96 1.01
N TYR A 37 8.83 -6.77 0.67
CA TYR A 37 7.79 -7.77 0.91
C TYR A 37 6.73 -7.73 -0.19
N HIS A 38 6.26 -8.91 -0.59
CA HIS A 38 5.17 -9.08 -1.52
C HIS A 38 4.33 -10.29 -1.12
N MET A 39 3.05 -10.08 -0.81
CA MET A 39 2.12 -11.12 -0.33
C MET A 39 1.85 -12.24 -1.36
N GLY A 40 2.11 -11.96 -2.65
CA GLY A 40 1.90 -12.90 -3.74
C GLY A 40 0.68 -12.55 -4.59
N THR A 41 0.89 -12.45 -5.90
CA THR A 41 -0.16 -12.04 -6.87
C THR A 41 -1.41 -12.90 -6.79
N PRO A 42 -1.35 -14.25 -6.75
CA PRO A 42 -2.57 -15.06 -6.71
C PRO A 42 -3.40 -14.83 -5.44
N ARG A 43 -2.75 -14.62 -4.29
CA ARG A 43 -3.46 -14.32 -3.03
C ARG A 43 -4.14 -12.96 -3.10
N ILE A 44 -3.44 -11.95 -3.62
CA ILE A 44 -3.99 -10.61 -3.79
C ILE A 44 -5.20 -10.63 -4.73
N MET A 45 -5.11 -11.34 -5.86
CA MET A 45 -6.21 -11.48 -6.82
C MET A 45 -7.39 -12.25 -6.22
N PHE A 46 -7.14 -13.36 -5.50
CA PHE A 46 -8.17 -14.13 -4.83
C PHE A 46 -8.93 -13.28 -3.80
N LEU A 47 -8.20 -12.55 -2.95
CA LEU A 47 -8.81 -11.67 -1.95
C LEU A 47 -9.57 -10.49 -2.58
N GLY A 48 -9.07 -9.97 -3.70
CA GLY A 48 -9.78 -8.96 -4.49
C GLY A 48 -11.10 -9.50 -5.04
N ALA A 49 -11.08 -10.69 -5.64
CA ALA A 49 -12.28 -11.36 -6.14
C ALA A 49 -13.27 -11.68 -5.01
N LEU A 50 -12.78 -12.20 -3.87
CA LEU A 50 -13.58 -12.51 -2.70
C LEU A 50 -14.28 -11.27 -2.12
N LYS A 51 -13.60 -10.12 -2.09
CA LYS A 51 -14.25 -8.85 -1.71
C LYS A 51 -15.35 -8.48 -2.68
N LEU A 52 -15.07 -8.55 -3.97
CA LEU A 52 -16.00 -8.17 -5.01
C LEU A 52 -17.28 -9.03 -4.95
N THR A 53 -17.16 -10.35 -4.76
CA THR A 53 -18.32 -11.24 -4.62
C THR A 53 -19.17 -10.89 -3.40
N THR A 54 -18.57 -10.61 -2.24
CA THR A 54 -19.34 -10.21 -1.04
C THR A 54 -20.08 -8.89 -1.20
N ILE A 55 -19.56 -7.95 -1.99
CA ILE A 55 -20.25 -6.69 -2.31
C ILE A 55 -21.48 -6.97 -3.18
N PHE A 56 -21.35 -7.85 -4.18
CA PHE A 56 -22.49 -8.25 -5.02
C PHE A 56 -23.57 -8.98 -4.21
N VAL A 57 -23.17 -9.90 -3.33
CA VAL A 57 -24.10 -10.60 -2.43
C VAL A 57 -24.82 -9.58 -1.54
N PHE A 58 -24.08 -8.68 -0.89
CA PHE A 58 -24.67 -7.62 -0.07
C PHE A 58 -25.66 -6.74 -0.87
N GLY A 59 -25.26 -6.31 -2.08
CA GLY A 59 -26.12 -5.53 -2.97
C GLY A 59 -27.37 -6.27 -3.42
N PHE A 60 -27.27 -7.57 -3.71
CA PHE A 60 -28.41 -8.41 -4.06
C PHE A 60 -29.42 -8.48 -2.90
N PHE A 61 -28.95 -8.73 -1.68
CA PHE A 61 -29.83 -8.72 -0.52
C PHE A 61 -30.46 -7.33 -0.30
N ALA A 62 -29.68 -6.26 -0.41
CA ALA A 62 -30.13 -4.89 -0.19
C ALA A 62 -31.15 -4.39 -1.22
N VAL A 63 -30.98 -4.73 -2.49
CA VAL A 63 -31.76 -4.16 -3.61
C VAL A 63 -32.85 -5.11 -4.11
N VAL A 64 -32.61 -6.42 -4.09
CA VAL A 64 -33.54 -7.40 -4.68
C VAL A 64 -34.39 -8.06 -3.60
N ILE A 65 -33.75 -8.51 -2.52
CA ILE A 65 -34.44 -9.34 -1.52
C ILE A 65 -35.17 -8.50 -0.48
N ILE A 66 -34.54 -7.49 0.12
CA ILE A 66 -35.12 -6.74 1.25
C ILE A 66 -36.34 -5.88 0.86
N PRO A 67 -36.36 -5.14 -0.27
CA PRO A 67 -37.45 -4.21 -0.56
C PRO A 67 -38.85 -4.85 -0.61
N PRO A 68 -39.05 -6.04 -1.21
CA PRO A 68 -40.33 -6.75 -1.15
C PRO A 68 -40.85 -7.02 0.27
N PHE A 69 -39.95 -7.34 1.22
CA PHE A 69 -40.32 -7.55 2.63
C PHE A 69 -40.52 -6.23 3.38
N ALA A 70 -39.98 -5.12 2.88
CA ALA A 70 -40.25 -3.79 3.44
C ALA A 70 -41.58 -3.22 2.96
N SER A 71 -42.03 -3.60 1.75
CA SER A 71 -43.33 -3.20 1.19
C SER A 71 -44.49 -4.11 1.59
N ALA A 72 -44.20 -5.33 2.06
CA ALA A 72 -45.22 -6.20 2.63
C ALA A 72 -45.46 -5.82 4.09
N ASP A 73 -46.71 -5.89 4.58
CA ASP A 73 -47.10 -5.72 6.00
C ASP A 73 -46.60 -6.88 6.88
N VAL A 74 -45.35 -7.28 6.69
CA VAL A 74 -44.68 -8.30 7.49
C VAL A 74 -43.99 -7.66 8.70
N PRO A 75 -43.86 -8.39 9.81
CA PRO A 75 -43.16 -7.90 10.99
C PRO A 75 -41.72 -7.46 10.68
N LEU A 76 -41.32 -6.29 11.18
CA LEU A 76 -40.02 -5.65 10.92
C LEU A 76 -38.79 -6.51 11.26
N TRP A 77 -38.92 -7.51 12.14
CA TRP A 77 -37.81 -8.40 12.47
C TRP A 77 -37.35 -9.24 11.28
N LYS A 78 -38.22 -9.53 10.30
CA LYS A 78 -37.88 -10.30 9.10
C LYS A 78 -36.90 -9.56 8.18
N PRO A 79 -37.20 -8.33 7.68
CA PRO A 79 -36.26 -7.59 6.87
C PRO A 79 -34.97 -7.23 7.63
N ILE A 80 -35.05 -6.96 8.95
CA ILE A 80 -33.86 -6.73 9.78
C ILE A 80 -32.96 -7.97 9.84
N GLY A 81 -33.53 -9.15 10.09
CA GLY A 81 -32.77 -10.40 10.12
C GLY A 81 -32.09 -10.69 8.78
N LEU A 82 -32.80 -10.43 7.68
CA LEU A 82 -32.28 -10.57 6.32
C LEU A 82 -31.14 -9.59 6.02
N ALA A 83 -31.27 -8.34 6.49
CA ALA A 83 -30.21 -7.34 6.38
C ALA A 83 -28.95 -7.75 7.15
N ILE A 84 -29.09 -8.30 8.35
CA ILE A 84 -27.95 -8.78 9.15
C ILE A 84 -27.26 -9.95 8.44
N ILE A 85 -28.02 -10.94 7.97
CA ILE A 85 -27.47 -12.11 7.27
C ILE A 85 -26.79 -11.71 5.95
N GLY A 86 -27.42 -10.83 5.16
CA GLY A 86 -26.85 -10.33 3.91
C GLY A 86 -25.59 -9.48 4.11
N SER A 87 -25.48 -8.77 5.23
CA SER A 87 -24.30 -7.95 5.58
C SER A 87 -23.16 -8.76 6.19
N ALA A 88 -23.47 -9.89 6.85
CA ALA A 88 -22.49 -10.70 7.56
C ALA A 88 -21.26 -11.11 6.71
N PRO A 89 -21.39 -11.67 5.49
CA PRO A 89 -20.22 -12.07 4.70
C PRO A 89 -19.36 -10.87 4.30
N PHE A 90 -19.98 -9.73 3.96
CA PHE A 90 -19.27 -8.49 3.64
C PHE A 90 -18.48 -7.97 4.85
N LEU A 91 -19.12 -7.87 6.02
CA LEU A 91 -18.47 -7.40 7.24
C LEU A 91 -17.34 -8.34 7.70
N LEU A 92 -17.54 -9.65 7.59
CA LEU A 92 -16.54 -10.65 7.94
C LEU A 92 -15.30 -10.53 7.06
N ILE A 93 -15.45 -10.56 5.74
CA ILE A 93 -14.32 -10.44 4.81
C ILE A 93 -13.63 -9.10 4.99
N TRP A 94 -14.38 -8.02 5.17
CA TRP A 94 -13.81 -6.71 5.46
C TRP A 94 -12.96 -6.72 6.73
N TYR A 95 -13.47 -7.30 7.81
CA TYR A 95 -12.77 -7.38 9.09
C TYR A 95 -11.46 -8.17 8.98
N LEU A 96 -11.49 -9.31 8.30
CA LEU A 96 -10.34 -10.21 8.13
C LEU A 96 -9.26 -9.61 7.23
N THR A 97 -9.67 -8.92 6.16
CA THR A 97 -8.75 -8.41 5.13
C THR A 97 -8.27 -6.99 5.35
N SER A 98 -8.93 -6.21 6.22
CA SER A 98 -8.57 -4.81 6.49
C SER A 98 -7.12 -4.55 6.91
N PRO A 99 -6.46 -5.38 7.75
CA PRO A 99 -5.07 -5.14 8.14
C PRO A 99 -4.05 -5.75 7.16
N MET A 100 -4.46 -6.48 6.13
CA MET A 100 -3.54 -7.25 5.27
C MET A 100 -2.64 -6.34 4.43
N VAL A 101 -1.34 -6.57 4.54
CA VAL A 101 -0.30 -5.87 3.77
C VAL A 101 -0.07 -6.59 2.45
N VAL A 102 -0.07 -5.82 1.35
CA VAL A 102 0.09 -6.31 -0.03
C VAL A 102 1.55 -6.24 -0.45
N TRP A 103 2.16 -5.06 -0.29
CA TRP A 103 3.56 -4.81 -0.58
C TRP A 103 4.17 -3.84 0.42
N ILE A 104 5.45 -4.03 0.71
CA ILE A 104 6.24 -3.11 1.54
C ILE A 104 7.42 -2.64 0.71
N HIS A 105 7.51 -1.33 0.55
CA HIS A 105 8.67 -0.71 -0.06
C HIS A 105 9.47 0.00 1.02
N MET A 106 10.77 -0.23 1.06
CA MET A 106 11.69 0.54 1.89
C MET A 106 12.23 1.70 1.07
N SER A 107 12.14 2.90 1.62
CA SER A 107 12.78 4.11 1.09
C SER A 107 14.11 4.31 1.82
N LEU A 108 15.16 4.69 1.06
CA LEU A 108 16.45 4.99 1.68
C LEU A 108 16.34 6.23 2.60
N PRO A 109 17.05 6.23 3.74
CA PRO A 109 17.09 7.39 4.63
C PRO A 109 17.58 8.66 3.92
N VAL A 110 17.11 9.82 4.38
CA VAL A 110 17.41 11.14 3.79
C VAL A 110 18.91 11.40 3.63
N LYS A 111 19.73 10.92 4.56
CA LYS A 111 21.21 11.06 4.52
C LYS A 111 21.85 10.34 3.31
N HIS A 112 21.29 9.20 2.91
CA HIS A 112 21.80 8.40 1.78
C HIS A 112 21.10 8.75 0.46
N ARG A 113 20.05 9.59 0.51
CA ARG A 113 19.41 10.19 -0.68
C ARG A 113 20.31 11.20 -1.41
N ARG A 114 21.54 11.46 -0.95
CA ARG A 114 22.55 12.24 -1.70
C ARG A 114 23.53 11.38 -2.50
N LEU A 115 23.54 10.06 -2.31
CA LEU A 115 24.43 9.18 -3.06
C LEU A 115 24.08 9.19 -4.56
N PRO A 116 25.06 9.09 -5.47
CA PRO A 116 24.78 8.96 -6.90
C PRO A 116 23.83 7.78 -7.19
N GLN A 117 22.88 7.94 -8.12
CA GLN A 117 21.83 6.96 -8.41
C GLN A 117 22.36 5.55 -8.74
N ARG A 118 23.58 5.47 -9.28
CA ARG A 118 24.30 4.23 -9.63
C ARG A 118 24.63 3.40 -8.39
N TYR A 119 25.06 4.06 -7.31
CA TYR A 119 25.39 3.42 -6.03
C TYR A 119 24.14 3.05 -5.22
N ARG A 120 23.01 3.73 -5.43
CA ARG A 120 21.74 3.38 -4.75
C ARG A 120 21.09 2.11 -5.31
N ARG A 121 21.41 1.73 -6.55
CA ARG A 121 20.86 0.53 -7.22
C ARG A 121 21.81 -0.68 -7.16
N SER A 122 22.96 -0.56 -6.50
CA SER A 122 23.86 -1.70 -6.39
C SER A 122 23.30 -2.69 -5.37
N LYS A 123 23.25 -3.97 -5.74
CA LYS A 123 22.74 -5.04 -4.86
C LYS A 123 23.44 -5.05 -3.51
N HIS A 124 24.76 -4.86 -3.51
CA HIS A 124 25.55 -4.85 -2.28
C HIS A 124 25.10 -3.78 -1.27
N VAL A 125 24.74 -2.59 -1.75
CA VAL A 125 24.25 -1.51 -0.90
C VAL A 125 22.84 -1.82 -0.41
N GLU A 126 21.98 -2.38 -1.26
CA GLU A 126 20.64 -2.84 -0.87
C GLU A 126 20.72 -3.92 0.22
N ASP A 127 21.55 -4.95 0.04
CA ASP A 127 21.73 -6.05 1.00
C ASP A 127 22.21 -5.55 2.37
N LEU A 128 23.20 -4.65 2.40
CA LEU A 128 23.68 -4.01 3.64
C LEU A 128 22.56 -3.27 4.39
N PHE A 129 21.69 -2.56 3.66
CA PHE A 129 20.57 -1.83 4.26
C PHE A 129 19.44 -2.75 4.70
N LEU A 130 19.22 -3.88 4.01
CA LEU A 130 18.24 -4.88 4.39
C LEU A 130 18.69 -5.68 5.63
N ASP A 131 20.00 -5.90 5.77
CA ASP A 131 20.59 -6.59 6.91
C ASP A 131 20.51 -5.76 8.19
N LYS A 132 20.78 -4.45 8.09
CA LYS A 132 20.76 -3.51 9.22
C LYS A 132 19.98 -2.25 8.86
N PRO A 133 18.63 -2.32 8.78
CA PRO A 133 17.82 -1.16 8.40
C PRO A 133 17.93 -0.07 9.47
N PRO A 134 18.36 1.16 9.14
CA PRO A 134 18.45 2.25 10.11
C PRO A 134 17.11 2.53 10.80
N ALA A 135 17.12 3.01 12.05
CA ALA A 135 15.88 3.31 12.79
C ALA A 135 14.99 4.35 12.07
N GLU A 136 15.61 5.27 11.35
CA GLU A 136 14.97 6.31 10.56
C GLU A 136 14.55 5.86 9.14
N ALA A 137 14.75 4.59 8.78
CA ALA A 137 14.33 4.09 7.47
C ALA A 137 12.80 4.16 7.34
N GLU A 138 12.31 4.67 6.21
CA GLU A 138 10.88 4.81 5.95
C GLU A 138 10.35 3.63 5.14
N PHE A 139 9.35 2.94 5.67
CA PHE A 139 8.58 1.92 4.98
C PHE A 139 7.28 2.51 4.42
N ALA A 140 7.11 2.40 3.10
CA ALA A 140 5.84 2.60 2.43
C ALA A 140 5.08 1.26 2.41
N ILE A 141 4.30 1.03 3.46
CA ILE A 141 3.47 -0.16 3.64
C ILE A 141 2.16 0.08 2.91
N THR A 142 1.80 -0.82 2.01
CA THR A 142 0.52 -0.75 1.31
C THR A 142 -0.39 -1.85 1.77
N THR A 143 -1.54 -1.46 2.31
CA THR A 143 -2.58 -2.39 2.76
C THR A 143 -3.66 -2.53 1.72
N MET A 144 -4.33 -3.68 1.76
CA MET A 144 -5.50 -3.94 0.94
C MET A 144 -6.62 -3.01 1.40
N GLY A 145 -6.96 -2.02 0.57
CA GLY A 145 -7.98 -1.04 0.93
C GLY A 145 -9.38 -1.63 0.94
N ALA A 146 -10.32 -0.76 1.26
CA ALA A 146 -11.76 -1.00 1.33
C ALA A 146 -12.30 -1.88 0.19
N VAL A 147 -12.27 -1.36 -1.04
CA VAL A 147 -12.99 -1.99 -2.17
C VAL A 147 -12.08 -2.16 -3.39
N LEU A 148 -11.30 -1.16 -3.80
CA LEU A 148 -10.36 -1.32 -4.93
C LEU A 148 -9.09 -0.44 -4.84
N LYS A 149 -9.03 0.49 -3.88
CA LYS A 149 -7.93 1.45 -3.79
C LYS A 149 -6.88 0.95 -2.78
N PRO A 150 -5.66 0.58 -3.22
CA PRO A 150 -4.59 0.26 -2.29
C PRO A 150 -4.30 1.47 -1.40
N ARG A 151 -4.09 1.23 -0.11
CA ARG A 151 -3.84 2.29 0.87
C ARG A 151 -2.38 2.29 1.26
N VAL A 152 -1.65 3.32 0.88
CA VAL A 152 -0.23 3.48 1.22
C VAL A 152 -0.09 4.26 2.52
N SER A 153 0.74 3.74 3.42
CA SER A 153 1.12 4.39 4.69
C SER A 153 2.63 4.47 4.80
N HIS A 154 3.14 5.64 5.17
CA HIS A 154 4.56 5.88 5.38
C HIS A 154 4.87 5.78 6.87
N VAL A 155 5.70 4.82 7.25
CA VAL A 155 6.01 4.47 8.64
C VAL A 155 7.52 4.35 8.81
N LYS A 156 8.08 4.94 9.87
CA LYS A 156 9.49 4.72 10.20
C LYS A 156 9.70 3.33 10.77
N ALA A 157 10.88 2.75 10.56
CA ALA A 157 11.26 1.47 11.13
C ALA A 157 11.19 1.47 12.67
N SER A 158 11.53 2.60 13.31
CA SER A 158 11.42 2.81 14.76
C SER A 158 10.00 2.76 15.30
N ASP A 159 9.02 3.16 14.49
CA ASP A 159 7.64 3.35 14.94
C ASP A 159 6.81 2.06 14.82
N LEU A 160 7.34 1.07 14.09
CA LEU A 160 6.70 -0.22 13.89
C LEU A 160 7.03 -1.15 15.06
N LYS A 161 6.01 -1.57 15.80
CA LYS A 161 6.15 -2.45 16.97
C LYS A 161 5.49 -3.80 16.71
N PRO A 162 6.16 -4.94 17.01
CA PRO A 162 5.53 -6.24 16.92
C PRO A 162 4.54 -6.39 18.09
N GLU A 163 3.25 -6.45 17.78
CA GLU A 163 2.18 -6.55 18.77
C GLU A 163 1.02 -7.37 18.19
N ARG A 164 0.49 -8.29 19.01
CA ARG A 164 -0.66 -9.11 18.63
C ARG A 164 -1.94 -8.37 19.00
N ARG A 165 -2.71 -7.93 17.99
CA ARG A 165 -4.06 -7.34 18.17
C ARG A 165 -5.11 -8.05 17.32
N ARG A 166 -6.39 -7.78 17.58
CA ARG A 166 -7.55 -8.38 16.88
C ARG A 166 -7.48 -9.90 16.80
N PHE A 167 -7.54 -10.59 17.94
CA PHE A 167 -7.45 -12.07 17.99
C PHE A 167 -6.23 -12.64 17.25
N GLY A 168 -5.11 -11.91 17.24
CA GLY A 168 -3.87 -12.33 16.57
C GLY A 168 -3.84 -12.09 15.06
N LEU A 169 -4.83 -11.40 14.48
CA LEU A 169 -4.78 -11.02 13.06
C LEU A 169 -3.74 -9.94 12.77
N VAL A 170 -3.46 -9.07 13.73
CA VAL A 170 -2.50 -7.96 13.56
C VAL A 170 -1.19 -8.39 14.20
N ASN A 171 -0.10 -8.26 13.45
CA ASN A 171 1.26 -8.62 13.88
C ASN A 171 2.10 -7.40 14.22
N TYR A 172 1.86 -6.28 13.54
CA TYR A 172 2.62 -5.05 13.73
C TYR A 172 1.68 -3.86 13.95
N THR A 173 2.05 -2.99 14.89
CA THR A 173 1.30 -1.79 15.23
C THR A 173 2.17 -0.54 15.12
N ARG A 174 1.52 0.60 14.93
CA ARG A 174 2.10 1.94 14.91
C ARG A 174 1.25 2.85 15.79
N ASP A 175 1.89 3.76 16.52
CA ASP A 175 1.16 4.84 17.16
C ASP A 175 0.60 5.80 16.11
N THR A 176 -0.73 5.92 16.10
CA THR A 176 -1.47 6.78 15.17
C THR A 176 -2.25 7.88 15.90
N ALA A 177 -2.13 7.99 17.23
CA ALA A 177 -2.93 8.94 18.01
C ALA A 177 -2.65 10.38 17.58
N ARG A 178 -1.37 10.76 17.52
CA ARG A 178 -0.93 12.10 17.09
C ARG A 178 -1.34 12.44 15.67
N GLU A 179 -1.16 11.49 14.75
CA GLU A 179 -1.52 11.69 13.34
C GLU A 179 -3.04 11.81 13.15
N ASN A 180 -3.83 11.01 13.88
CA ASN A 180 -5.28 11.09 13.81
C ASN A 180 -5.81 12.41 14.40
N ALA A 181 -5.18 12.95 15.44
CA ALA A 181 -5.57 14.23 16.01
C ALA A 181 -5.39 15.42 15.04
N GLN A 182 -4.40 15.33 14.14
CA GLN A 182 -4.16 16.36 13.11
C GLN A 182 -5.02 16.18 11.86
N ARG A 183 -5.64 15.01 11.69
CA ARG A 183 -6.44 14.70 10.50
C ARG A 183 -7.83 15.31 10.63
N LYS A 184 -8.32 15.81 9.50
CA LYS A 184 -9.68 16.36 9.39
C LYS A 184 -10.69 15.22 9.46
N TRP A 185 -11.89 15.49 9.96
CA TRP A 185 -12.93 14.48 10.21
C TRP A 185 -13.34 13.68 8.97
N TRP A 186 -13.23 14.27 7.78
CA TRP A 186 -13.52 13.63 6.49
C TRP A 186 -12.37 12.76 5.96
N MET A 187 -11.17 12.84 6.55
CA MET A 187 -10.05 11.98 6.19
C MET A 187 -10.16 10.66 6.95
N PHE A 188 -9.99 9.54 6.24
CA PHE A 188 -9.92 8.24 6.89
C PHE A 188 -8.83 8.21 7.96
N ARG A 189 -9.14 7.63 9.13
CA ARG A 189 -8.19 7.38 10.22
C ARG A 189 -6.93 6.69 9.71
N ALA A 190 -5.76 7.06 10.24
CA ALA A 190 -4.48 6.47 9.92
C ALA A 190 -4.48 4.96 10.17
N VAL A 191 -3.80 4.23 9.30
CA VAL A 191 -3.64 2.78 9.47
C VAL A 191 -2.57 2.57 10.53
N GLY A 192 -2.97 2.03 11.67
CA GLY A 192 -2.05 1.72 12.79
C GLY A 192 -1.86 0.22 13.02
N ASN A 193 -2.56 -0.63 12.27
CA ASN A 193 -2.54 -2.07 12.45
C ASN A 193 -2.17 -2.73 11.12
N PHE A 194 -1.16 -3.57 11.13
CA PHE A 194 -0.64 -4.25 9.96
C PHE A 194 -0.55 -5.75 10.22
N ARG A 195 -1.10 -6.54 9.29
CA ARG A 195 -0.94 -7.97 9.17
C ARG A 195 0.07 -8.22 8.06
N ILE A 196 1.27 -8.57 8.48
CA ILE A 196 2.36 -8.97 7.59
C ILE A 196 2.53 -10.46 7.81
N GLU A 197 2.43 -11.24 6.73
CA GLU A 197 2.65 -12.68 6.79
C GLU A 197 4.16 -12.89 6.79
N ASP A 198 4.72 -13.12 7.97
CA ASP A 198 6.10 -13.58 8.11
C ASP A 198 6.09 -15.06 7.66
N GLU A 199 6.59 -15.36 6.47
CA GLU A 199 6.60 -16.71 5.90
C GLU A 199 7.51 -17.64 6.72
N THR A 200 7.00 -18.21 7.82
CA THR A 200 7.73 -19.19 8.64
C THR A 200 7.61 -20.64 8.16
N THR A 201 7.18 -20.91 6.92
CA THR A 201 6.92 -22.30 6.49
C THR A 201 7.44 -22.68 5.10
N GLY A 202 8.20 -21.81 4.41
CA GLY A 202 8.83 -22.17 3.14
C GLY A 202 10.26 -21.64 3.11
N SER A 203 11.25 -22.54 3.02
CA SER A 203 12.69 -22.26 3.10
C SER A 203 13.26 -21.40 1.96
N ASN A 204 12.41 -20.73 1.16
CA ASN A 204 12.82 -19.97 -0.01
C ASN A 204 11.95 -18.71 -0.17
N THR A 205 11.99 -17.84 0.84
CA THR A 205 11.38 -16.51 0.76
C THR A 205 12.15 -15.68 -0.26
N LYS A 206 11.52 -15.41 -1.41
CA LYS A 206 12.07 -14.57 -2.49
C LYS A 206 12.41 -13.13 -2.02
N TRP A 207 11.88 -12.72 -0.88
CA TRP A 207 11.92 -11.34 -0.39
C TRP A 207 12.58 -11.23 0.99
N PRO A 208 13.41 -10.20 1.23
CA PRO A 208 14.28 -10.08 2.40
C PRO A 208 13.57 -9.61 3.69
N TRP A 209 12.25 -9.79 3.79
CA TRP A 209 11.46 -9.31 4.92
C TRP A 209 11.85 -9.93 6.26
N ASP A 210 12.22 -11.22 6.28
CA ASP A 210 12.56 -11.93 7.52
C ASP A 210 13.75 -11.30 8.26
N THR A 211 14.75 -10.82 7.52
CA THR A 211 15.91 -10.13 8.11
C THR A 211 15.50 -8.80 8.73
N VAL A 212 14.68 -8.02 8.02
CA VAL A 212 14.14 -6.75 8.52
C VAL A 212 13.25 -6.97 9.75
N ALA A 213 12.36 -7.97 9.71
CA ALA A 213 11.46 -8.32 10.79
C ALA A 213 12.23 -8.75 12.06
N ARG A 214 13.31 -9.53 11.93
CA ARG A 214 14.19 -9.90 13.04
C ARG A 214 14.77 -8.67 13.73
N GLN A 215 15.29 -7.72 12.95
CA GLN A 215 15.88 -6.48 13.48
C GLN A 215 14.84 -5.62 14.22
N ILE A 216 13.63 -5.51 13.69
CA ILE A 216 12.52 -4.78 14.35
C ILE A 216 12.15 -5.44 15.68
N ARG A 217 12.06 -6.77 15.71
CA ARG A 217 11.75 -7.53 16.94
C ARG A 217 12.86 -7.40 17.99
N GLN A 218 14.13 -7.44 17.59
CA GLN A 218 15.27 -7.22 18.49
C GLN A 218 15.21 -5.83 19.14
N ARG A 219 15.00 -4.77 18.36
CA ARG A 219 14.85 -3.40 18.89
C ARG A 219 13.69 -3.27 19.85
N ALA A 220 12.55 -3.88 19.52
CA ALA A 220 11.39 -3.86 20.40
C ALA A 220 11.66 -4.58 21.73
N LEU A 221 12.45 -5.66 21.71
CA LEU A 221 12.90 -6.36 22.90
C LEU A 221 13.84 -5.48 23.74
N GLU A 222 14.84 -4.86 23.12
CA GLU A 222 15.78 -3.94 23.78
C GLU A 222 15.06 -2.75 24.42
N GLU A 223 14.10 -2.14 23.72
CA GLU A 223 13.29 -1.04 24.25
C GLU A 223 12.46 -1.50 25.47
N LYS A 224 11.90 -2.72 25.41
CA LYS A 224 11.13 -3.31 26.52
C LYS A 224 12.01 -3.59 27.73
N THR A 225 13.24 -4.07 27.53
CA THR A 225 14.22 -4.28 28.61
C THR A 225 14.63 -2.95 29.23
N ARG A 226 14.95 -1.94 28.42
CA ARG A 226 15.33 -0.60 28.91
C ARG A 226 14.24 0.08 29.73
N ARG A 227 12.96 -0.15 29.42
CA ARG A 227 11.83 0.41 30.19
C ARG A 227 11.57 -0.30 31.52
N ARG A 228 12.15 -1.48 31.73
CA ARG A 228 11.98 -2.30 32.95
C ARG A 228 13.14 -2.17 33.94
N ALA A 229 14.29 -1.69 33.46
CA ALA A 229 15.44 -1.31 34.28
C ALA A 229 15.26 0.14 34.77
#